data_AF-A0A848ZB27-F1
#
_entry.id   AF-A0A848ZB27-F1
#
_cell.length_a   1.000
_cell.length_b   1.000
_cell.length_c   1.000
_cell.angle_alpha   90.00
_cell.angle_beta   90.00
_cell.angle_gamma   90.00
#
_symmetry.space_group_name_H-M   'P 1'
#
loop_
_entity.id
_entity.type
_entity.pdbx_description
1 polymer ?
#
loop_
_entity_poly.entity_id
_entity_poly.type
_entity_poly.pdbx_seq_one_letter_code
_entity_poly.pdbx_strand_id
1 'polypeptide(L)'
;MTDSFRRRLSPLAALLLVALGAAGCAINPATGRQQLALISPQQEAAIGAQEFPRMVEQFDGVYPDTRLAAYVERIGRSVAVTTETPGAPFRFAVLNSELPNAFALPGGYVSVTRGLLALANDEAELAGVLAHEVAHVTARHSAERYSQSTLAQLGIGVLGAATGSQELAQAVGAGAQLYLLSYSRDQESEADTIGIRYMTNAGYDPQAMSSFLAQLDRSERLDGLIDGGSTGGTVPGYLRSHPRTADRVRQAAAVAAQAAGRSSRRNRDAYFDMIDGMVWGESGNNGFVRGTTLAHPNLGFLWRAPDGFSLEHSGERVIGSGPGEARIIFDTAAPQRRGPAIAYLTDEWARNRTLAGLERIDVNGFEAATGTFQAPTDAGTRDIRVVAIRLAADRFARFIFLTPPQRTAQMAPALQRTTFSFRPMTRSESQAYGPLRIDVVPVRRGDTVTSLARRMAFDGHQVERFLALNGLDRGAALQAGERVKLIVE
;
A
#
# COMPACT_ATOMS: atom_id res chain seq x y z
N MET A 1 39.29 23.49 50.71
CA MET A 1 37.83 23.31 50.62
C MET A 1 37.46 23.63 49.18
N THR A 2 37.05 22.76 48.27
CA THR A 2 36.44 21.41 48.27
C THR A 2 36.71 20.84 46.87
N ASP A 3 37.56 19.83 46.71
CA ASP A 3 37.23 18.40 46.69
C ASP A 3 35.92 17.98 45.97
N SER A 4 36.13 17.16 44.93
CA SER A 4 35.28 16.14 44.30
C SER A 4 33.79 16.41 43.98
N PHE A 5 33.51 16.73 42.71
CA PHE A 5 32.28 16.32 42.02
C PHE A 5 32.59 15.29 40.92
N ARG A 6 33.25 14.18 41.29
CA ARG A 6 33.18 12.96 40.46
C ARG A 6 31.79 12.39 40.66
N ARG A 7 30.87 12.66 39.72
CA ARG A 7 29.58 11.95 39.62
C ARG A 7 29.89 10.46 39.47
N ARG A 8 29.92 9.72 40.58
CA ARG A 8 30.01 8.27 40.57
C ARG A 8 28.67 7.77 40.02
N LEU A 9 28.68 7.25 38.80
CA LEU A 9 27.61 6.36 38.33
C LEU A 9 27.42 5.30 39.43
N SER A 10 26.19 5.14 39.91
CA SER A 10 25.94 4.14 40.96
C SER A 10 26.36 2.76 40.45
N PRO A 11 26.95 1.90 41.30
CA PRO A 11 27.30 0.54 40.88
C PRO A 11 26.08 -0.22 40.33
N LEU A 12 24.87 0.13 40.77
CA LEU A 12 23.60 -0.34 40.21
C LEU A 12 23.37 0.08 38.75
N ALA A 13 23.67 1.33 38.37
CA ALA A 13 23.55 1.79 36.98
C ALA A 13 24.58 1.11 36.07
N ALA A 14 25.80 0.88 36.57
CA ALA A 14 26.83 0.14 35.85
C ALA A 14 26.47 -1.35 35.71
N LEU A 15 25.91 -1.98 36.75
CA LEU A 15 25.41 -3.36 36.70
C LEU A 15 24.20 -3.51 35.77
N LEU A 16 23.30 -2.52 35.71
CA LEU A 16 22.17 -2.52 34.79
C LEU A 16 22.64 -2.42 33.32
N LEU A 17 23.62 -1.55 33.04
CA LEU A 17 24.25 -1.42 31.72
C LEU A 17 25.00 -2.69 31.30
N VAL A 18 25.68 -3.37 32.23
CA VAL A 18 26.38 -4.64 31.96
C VAL A 18 25.37 -5.79 31.77
N ALA A 19 24.29 -5.83 32.55
CA ALA A 19 23.23 -6.83 32.40
C ALA A 19 22.44 -6.67 31.09
N LEU A 20 22.20 -5.43 30.64
CA LEU A 20 21.64 -5.11 29.32
C LEU A 20 22.58 -5.50 28.18
N GLY A 21 23.90 -5.39 28.39
CA GLY A 21 24.90 -5.80 27.39
C GLY A 21 25.07 -7.32 27.24
N ALA A 22 24.86 -8.10 28.31
CA ALA A 22 25.08 -9.55 28.30
C ALA A 22 23.88 -10.37 27.81
N ALA A 23 22.65 -9.85 27.91
CA ALA A 23 21.44 -10.57 27.50
C ALA A 23 21.04 -10.35 26.02
N GLY A 24 21.72 -9.46 25.30
CA GLY A 24 21.27 -8.95 23.99
C GLY A 24 22.03 -9.44 22.76
N CYS A 25 23.07 -10.27 22.88
CA CYS A 25 23.96 -10.62 21.76
C CYS A 25 23.88 -12.12 21.43
N ALA A 26 22.74 -12.57 20.91
CA ALA A 26 22.62 -13.89 20.29
C ALA A 26 22.95 -13.79 18.79
N ILE A 27 23.62 -14.83 18.24
CA ILE A 27 23.80 -14.94 16.79
C ILE A 27 22.47 -15.39 16.19
N ASN A 28 21.95 -14.61 15.25
CA ASN A 28 20.77 -15.02 14.49
C ASN A 28 21.20 -16.06 13.43
N PRO A 29 20.60 -17.26 13.41
CA PRO A 29 21.02 -18.32 12.50
C PRO A 29 20.72 -18.03 11.02
N ALA A 30 19.70 -17.20 10.73
CA ALA A 30 19.36 -16.82 9.36
C ALA A 30 20.41 -15.86 8.77
N THR A 31 20.90 -14.91 9.58
CA THR A 31 21.82 -13.86 9.15
C THR A 31 23.29 -14.18 9.42
N GLY A 32 23.57 -15.05 10.41
CA GLY A 32 24.92 -15.30 10.92
C GLY A 32 25.51 -14.13 11.72
N ARG A 33 24.75 -13.06 11.97
CA ARG A 33 25.21 -11.84 12.67
C ARG A 33 24.76 -11.84 14.13
N GLN A 34 25.52 -11.15 14.97
CA GLN A 34 25.04 -10.75 16.29
C GLN A 34 24.02 -9.62 16.12
N GLN A 35 22.82 -9.81 16.66
CA GLN A 35 21.74 -8.83 16.58
C GLN A 35 21.25 -8.47 17.97
N LEU A 36 21.06 -7.17 18.20
CA LEU A 36 20.45 -6.68 19.43
C LEU A 36 18.93 -6.76 19.33
N ALA A 37 18.35 -7.71 20.07
CA ALA A 37 16.90 -7.86 20.19
C ALA A 37 16.48 -7.76 21.66
N LEU A 38 15.94 -6.61 22.06
CA LEU A 38 15.42 -6.32 23.39
C LEU A 38 14.06 -6.98 23.68
N ILE A 39 13.39 -7.51 22.65
CA ILE A 39 12.15 -8.26 22.79
C ILE A 39 12.37 -9.75 22.56
N SER A 40 11.67 -10.58 23.32
CA SER A 40 11.70 -12.04 23.18
C SER A 40 10.84 -12.51 21.99
N PRO A 41 11.07 -13.70 21.44
CA PRO A 41 10.20 -14.30 20.43
C PRO A 41 8.73 -14.41 20.88
N GLN A 42 8.47 -14.61 22.18
CA GLN A 42 7.11 -14.65 22.72
C GLN A 42 6.44 -13.27 22.69
N GLN A 43 7.19 -12.21 23.00
CA GLN A 43 6.70 -10.84 22.90
C GLN A 43 6.43 -10.46 21.44
N GLU A 44 7.31 -10.85 20.51
CA GLU A 44 7.07 -10.71 19.07
C GLU A 44 5.77 -11.40 18.63
N ALA A 45 5.57 -12.66 19.06
CA ALA A 45 4.35 -13.38 18.73
C ALA A 45 3.08 -12.71 19.27
N ALA A 46 3.15 -12.14 20.47
CA ALA A 46 2.04 -11.39 21.07
C ALA A 46 1.73 -10.09 20.30
N ILE A 47 2.76 -9.34 19.91
CA ILE A 47 2.62 -8.12 19.09
C ILE A 47 1.97 -8.48 17.75
N GLY A 48 2.49 -9.50 17.05
CA GLY A 48 1.91 -9.96 15.78
C GLY A 48 0.45 -10.36 15.90
N ALA A 49 0.10 -11.13 16.93
CA ALA A 49 -1.29 -11.54 17.17
C ALA A 49 -2.23 -10.36 17.44
N GLN A 50 -1.73 -9.29 18.06
CA GLN A 50 -2.50 -8.08 18.34
C GLN A 50 -2.67 -7.18 17.11
N GLU A 51 -1.62 -7.02 16.30
CA GLU A 51 -1.63 -6.10 15.16
C GLU A 51 -2.25 -6.72 13.89
N PHE A 52 -2.19 -8.04 13.73
CA PHE A 52 -2.67 -8.71 12.54
C PHE A 52 -4.14 -8.40 12.20
N PRO A 53 -5.11 -8.45 13.14
CA PRO A 53 -6.50 -8.09 12.83
C PRO A 53 -6.69 -6.64 12.38
N ARG A 54 -5.94 -5.68 12.96
CA ARG A 54 -6.03 -4.26 12.59
C ARG A 54 -5.49 -4.02 11.20
N MET A 55 -4.40 -4.70 10.87
CA MET A 55 -3.83 -4.68 9.53
C MET A 55 -4.81 -5.29 8.52
N VAL A 56 -5.42 -6.44 8.82
CA VAL A 56 -6.46 -7.02 7.96
C VAL A 56 -7.61 -6.02 7.71
N GLU A 57 -8.07 -5.31 8.73
CA GLU A 57 -9.09 -4.26 8.60
C GLU A 57 -8.63 -3.10 7.70
N GLN A 58 -7.38 -2.64 7.83
CA GLN A 58 -6.81 -1.56 7.01
C GLN A 58 -6.71 -1.88 5.51
N PHE A 59 -6.75 -3.16 5.13
CA PHE A 59 -6.65 -3.63 3.74
C PHE A 59 -7.95 -4.26 3.23
N ASP A 60 -9.10 -3.78 3.73
CA ASP A 60 -10.45 -4.22 3.35
C ASP A 60 -10.73 -5.71 3.63
N GLY A 61 -10.05 -6.26 4.62
CA GLY A 61 -10.22 -7.65 5.04
C GLY A 61 -9.40 -8.66 4.25
N VAL A 62 -9.67 -9.93 4.51
CA VAL A 62 -9.12 -11.06 3.77
C VAL A 62 -9.85 -11.18 2.43
N TYR A 63 -9.10 -11.40 1.35
CA TYR A 63 -9.68 -11.60 0.02
C TYR A 63 -10.51 -12.90 0.00
N PRO A 64 -11.79 -12.87 -0.42
CA PRO A 64 -12.72 -13.99 -0.26
C PRO A 64 -12.56 -15.08 -1.34
N ASP A 65 -11.34 -15.60 -1.51
CA ASP A 65 -11.03 -16.74 -2.38
C ASP A 65 -10.21 -17.78 -1.61
N THR A 66 -10.89 -18.82 -1.14
CA THR A 66 -10.27 -19.89 -0.34
C THR A 66 -9.28 -20.73 -1.15
N ARG A 67 -9.48 -20.85 -2.47
CA ARG A 67 -8.58 -21.58 -3.38
C ARG A 67 -7.27 -20.81 -3.50
N LEU A 68 -7.34 -19.51 -3.76
CA LEU A 68 -6.17 -18.63 -3.84
C LEU A 68 -5.44 -18.53 -2.50
N ALA A 69 -6.17 -18.40 -1.38
CA ALA A 69 -5.58 -18.38 -0.05
C ALA A 69 -4.78 -19.67 0.24
N ALA A 70 -5.36 -20.84 -0.02
CA ALA A 70 -4.68 -22.12 0.17
C ALA A 70 -3.45 -22.28 -0.74
N TYR A 71 -3.51 -21.75 -1.97
CA TYR A 71 -2.39 -21.77 -2.90
C TYR A 71 -1.22 -20.89 -2.44
N VAL A 72 -1.51 -19.66 -2.00
CA VAL A 72 -0.50 -18.75 -1.41
C VAL A 72 0.10 -19.36 -0.15
N GLU A 73 -0.72 -19.94 0.72
CA GLU A 73 -0.26 -20.62 1.93
C GLU A 73 0.65 -21.81 1.60
N ARG A 74 0.31 -22.62 0.60
CA ARG A 74 1.15 -23.74 0.14
C ARG A 74 2.53 -23.27 -0.31
N ILE A 75 2.60 -22.19 -1.09
CA ILE A 75 3.87 -21.60 -1.55
C ILE A 75 4.65 -21.07 -0.34
N GLY A 76 4.02 -20.26 0.51
CA GLY A 76 4.65 -19.69 1.69
C GLY A 76 5.22 -20.75 2.63
N ARG A 77 4.46 -21.82 2.90
CA ARG A 77 4.91 -22.97 3.69
C ARG A 77 6.07 -23.72 3.04
N SER A 78 6.05 -23.88 1.70
CA SER A 78 7.16 -24.54 0.98
C SER A 78 8.48 -23.79 1.11
N VAL A 79 8.42 -22.46 1.25
CA VAL A 79 9.60 -21.62 1.52
C VAL A 79 9.97 -21.68 2.99
N ALA A 80 9.00 -21.49 3.89
CA ALA A 80 9.21 -21.43 5.33
C ALA A 80 9.80 -22.71 5.94
N VAL A 81 9.56 -23.90 5.36
CA VAL A 81 10.15 -25.15 5.84
C VAL A 81 11.66 -25.26 5.54
N THR A 82 12.19 -24.39 4.68
CA THR A 82 13.61 -24.39 4.28
C THR A 82 14.48 -23.45 5.10
N THR A 83 13.89 -22.77 6.10
CA THR A 83 14.58 -21.79 6.94
C THR A 83 15.40 -22.45 8.04
N GLU A 84 16.25 -21.66 8.69
CA GLU A 84 17.00 -22.07 9.88
C GLU A 84 16.13 -22.08 11.16
N THR A 85 14.84 -21.80 11.04
CA THR A 85 13.85 -21.81 12.12
C THR A 85 12.71 -22.80 11.85
N PRO A 86 13.01 -24.10 11.62
CA PRO A 86 11.99 -25.09 11.32
C PRO A 86 10.99 -25.19 12.47
N GLY A 87 9.69 -25.10 12.16
CA GLY A 87 8.61 -25.13 13.15
C GLY A 87 8.12 -23.77 13.65
N ALA A 88 8.70 -22.65 13.18
CA ALA A 88 8.12 -21.33 13.43
C ALA A 88 6.68 -21.25 12.87
N PRO A 89 5.71 -20.65 13.60
CA PRO A 89 4.30 -20.69 13.22
C PRO A 89 3.96 -19.64 12.16
N PHE A 90 4.44 -19.85 10.93
CA PHE A 90 4.11 -18.99 9.81
C PHE A 90 2.63 -19.12 9.42
N ARG A 91 2.00 -17.96 9.18
CA ARG A 91 0.61 -17.83 8.74
C ARG A 91 0.59 -16.92 7.53
N PHE A 92 -0.08 -17.35 6.48
CA PHE A 92 -0.14 -16.64 5.21
C PHE A 92 -1.57 -16.15 4.96
N ALA A 93 -1.72 -14.89 4.54
CA ALA A 93 -3.01 -14.31 4.20
C ALA A 93 -2.98 -13.53 2.89
N VAL A 94 -4.10 -13.56 2.16
CA VAL A 94 -4.32 -12.71 0.99
C VAL A 94 -5.27 -11.60 1.40
N LEU A 95 -4.89 -10.36 1.16
CA LEU A 95 -5.66 -9.18 1.57
C LEU A 95 -6.37 -8.52 0.40
N ASN A 96 -7.54 -7.95 0.68
CA ASN A 96 -8.47 -7.44 -0.32
C ASN A 96 -8.11 -6.02 -0.84
N SER A 97 -6.82 -5.70 -0.96
CA SER A 97 -6.38 -4.40 -1.46
C SER A 97 -5.89 -4.44 -2.90
N GLU A 98 -6.32 -3.46 -3.71
CA GLU A 98 -5.82 -3.25 -5.06
C GLU A 98 -4.38 -2.74 -5.08
N LEU A 99 -3.91 -2.14 -3.99
CA LEU A 99 -2.57 -1.59 -3.90
C LEU A 99 -1.55 -2.72 -3.78
N PRO A 100 -0.56 -2.82 -4.68
CA PRO A 100 0.46 -3.86 -4.60
C PRO A 100 1.29 -3.74 -3.31
N ASN A 101 1.20 -4.76 -2.45
CA ASN A 101 1.96 -4.83 -1.21
C ASN A 101 2.13 -6.29 -0.71
N ALA A 102 3.15 -6.48 0.12
CA ALA A 102 3.35 -7.65 0.97
C ALA A 102 4.01 -7.19 2.27
N PHE A 103 3.82 -7.95 3.35
CA PHE A 103 4.40 -7.60 4.65
C PHE A 103 4.48 -8.79 5.59
N ALA A 104 5.49 -8.71 6.47
CA ALA A 104 5.67 -9.57 7.61
C ALA A 104 5.46 -8.82 8.93
N LEU A 105 4.55 -9.31 9.76
CA LEU A 105 4.48 -8.94 11.18
C LEU A 105 5.29 -9.92 12.03
N PRO A 106 5.79 -9.47 13.21
CA PRO A 106 6.42 -10.34 14.19
C PRO A 106 5.57 -11.58 14.50
N GLY A 107 6.20 -12.70 14.84
CA GLY A 107 5.48 -13.94 15.14
C GLY A 107 5.03 -14.76 13.92
N GLY A 108 5.45 -14.39 12.71
CA GLY A 108 5.28 -15.21 11.51
C GLY A 108 4.02 -14.93 10.69
N TYR A 109 3.36 -13.79 10.87
CA TYR A 109 2.24 -13.41 10.00
C TYR A 109 2.79 -12.76 8.74
N VAL A 110 2.59 -13.40 7.58
CA VAL A 110 3.00 -12.91 6.27
C VAL A 110 1.75 -12.70 5.44
N SER A 111 1.57 -11.53 4.84
CA SER A 111 0.43 -11.29 3.96
C SER A 111 0.85 -10.68 2.64
N VAL A 112 0.00 -10.88 1.63
CA VAL A 112 0.15 -10.35 0.27
C VAL A 112 -1.18 -9.76 -0.18
N THR A 113 -1.17 -8.65 -0.91
CA THR A 113 -2.40 -8.06 -1.44
C THR A 113 -2.77 -8.67 -2.80
N ARG A 114 -4.06 -8.69 -3.13
CA ARG A 114 -4.52 -9.05 -4.49
C ARG A 114 -3.91 -8.16 -5.57
N GLY A 115 -3.60 -6.89 -5.27
CA GLY A 115 -2.85 -6.00 -6.15
C GLY A 115 -1.47 -6.55 -6.51
N LEU A 116 -0.73 -7.10 -5.54
CA LEU A 116 0.57 -7.71 -5.79
C LEU A 116 0.44 -8.99 -6.62
N LEU A 117 -0.56 -9.81 -6.31
CA LEU A 117 -0.87 -11.01 -7.09
C LEU A 117 -1.25 -10.66 -8.54
N ALA A 118 -1.93 -9.54 -8.78
CA ALA A 118 -2.25 -9.12 -10.14
C ALA A 118 -0.98 -8.78 -10.95
N LEU A 119 0.07 -8.27 -10.30
CA LEU A 119 1.32 -7.89 -10.94
C LEU A 119 2.23 -9.09 -11.23
N ALA A 120 2.35 -10.05 -10.31
CA ALA A 120 3.21 -11.21 -10.51
C ALA A 120 2.81 -12.00 -11.76
N ASN A 121 3.81 -12.59 -12.43
CA ASN A 121 3.65 -13.24 -13.72
C ASN A 121 3.90 -14.75 -13.66
N ASP A 122 4.26 -15.31 -12.49
CA ASP A 122 4.26 -16.74 -12.20
C ASP A 122 4.39 -17.05 -10.70
N GLU A 123 4.37 -18.35 -10.35
CA GLU A 123 4.44 -18.85 -8.98
C GLU A 123 5.78 -18.51 -8.32
N ALA A 124 6.88 -18.54 -9.07
CA ALA A 124 8.20 -18.29 -8.53
C ALA A 124 8.43 -16.82 -8.18
N GLU A 125 7.85 -15.89 -8.94
CA GLU A 125 7.84 -14.46 -8.59
C GLU A 125 7.13 -14.23 -7.25
N LEU A 126 5.93 -14.83 -7.08
CA LEU A 126 5.23 -14.81 -5.79
C LEU A 126 6.05 -15.49 -4.68
N ALA A 127 6.67 -16.63 -4.97
CA ALA A 127 7.51 -17.33 -4.00
C ALA A 127 8.72 -16.49 -3.57
N GLY A 128 9.31 -15.72 -4.48
CA GLY A 128 10.39 -14.77 -4.18
C GLY A 128 9.93 -13.67 -3.22
N VAL A 129 8.75 -13.10 -3.44
CA VAL A 129 8.14 -12.11 -2.51
C VAL A 129 7.88 -12.72 -1.15
N LEU A 130 7.26 -13.90 -1.08
CA LEU A 130 6.99 -14.57 0.19
C LEU A 130 8.29 -14.98 0.91
N ALA A 131 9.33 -15.36 0.16
CA ALA A 131 10.65 -15.66 0.72
C ALA A 131 11.33 -14.44 1.31
N HIS A 132 11.19 -13.27 0.68
CA HIS A 132 11.62 -11.98 1.22
C HIS A 132 10.95 -11.68 2.55
N GLU A 133 9.62 -11.80 2.62
CA GLU A 133 8.88 -11.55 3.86
C GLU A 133 9.23 -12.57 4.97
N VAL A 134 9.39 -13.85 4.61
CA VAL A 134 9.88 -14.88 5.54
C VAL A 134 11.28 -14.53 6.04
N ALA A 135 12.16 -14.02 5.18
CA ALA A 135 13.50 -13.58 5.57
C ALA A 135 13.47 -12.43 6.59
N HIS A 136 12.56 -11.46 6.46
CA HIS A 136 12.39 -10.42 7.50
C HIS A 136 12.03 -11.00 8.87
N VAL A 137 11.16 -12.02 8.90
CA VAL A 137 10.79 -12.72 10.14
C VAL A 137 11.97 -13.49 10.72
N THR A 138 12.65 -14.31 9.91
CA THR A 138 13.76 -15.15 10.41
C THR A 138 14.98 -14.32 10.80
N ALA A 139 15.25 -13.24 10.08
CA ALA A 139 16.27 -12.25 10.42
C ALA A 139 15.87 -11.33 11.60
N ARG A 140 14.64 -11.46 12.12
CA ARG A 140 14.10 -10.68 13.24
C ARG A 140 14.26 -9.16 13.05
N HIS A 141 14.15 -8.67 11.81
CA HIS A 141 14.38 -7.26 11.47
C HIS A 141 13.45 -6.32 12.25
N SER A 142 12.20 -6.70 12.46
CA SER A 142 11.25 -5.90 13.26
C SER A 142 11.66 -5.79 14.73
N ALA A 143 12.21 -6.85 15.32
CA ALA A 143 12.71 -6.85 16.70
C ALA A 143 13.99 -6.01 16.83
N GLU A 144 14.90 -6.10 15.86
CA GLU A 144 16.10 -5.27 15.80
C GLU A 144 15.72 -3.78 15.73
N ARG A 145 14.76 -3.41 14.87
CA ARG A 145 14.29 -2.02 14.76
C ARG A 145 13.59 -1.53 16.02
N TYR A 146 12.73 -2.34 16.62
CA TYR A 146 12.09 -2.02 17.89
C TYR A 146 13.15 -1.70 18.94
N SER A 147 14.19 -2.53 19.01
CA SER A 147 15.31 -2.38 19.94
C SER A 147 16.09 -1.10 19.69
N GLN A 148 16.44 -0.81 18.43
CA GLN A 148 17.11 0.42 18.03
C GLN A 148 16.27 1.66 18.39
N SER A 149 14.96 1.62 18.14
CA SER A 149 14.05 2.72 18.48
C SER A 149 13.96 2.95 19.99
N THR A 150 13.79 1.88 20.77
CA THR A 150 13.77 1.97 22.24
C THR A 150 15.09 2.55 22.78
N LEU A 151 16.24 2.11 22.26
CA LEU A 151 17.54 2.62 22.70
C LEU A 151 17.77 4.07 22.30
N ALA A 152 17.34 4.47 21.10
CA ALA A 152 17.39 5.87 20.67
C ALA A 152 16.53 6.76 21.60
N GLN A 153 15.32 6.32 21.95
CA GLN A 153 14.44 7.03 22.88
C GLN A 153 15.06 7.14 24.28
N LEU A 154 15.63 6.04 24.81
CA LEU A 154 16.34 6.05 26.09
C LEU A 154 17.56 6.99 26.05
N GLY A 155 18.33 6.98 24.96
CA GLY A 155 19.48 7.86 24.75
C GLY A 155 19.09 9.33 24.75
N ILE A 156 18.04 9.70 24.01
CA ILE A 156 17.48 11.06 23.99
C ILE A 156 16.99 11.46 25.38
N GLY A 157 16.31 10.56 26.10
CA GLY A 157 15.86 10.83 27.48
C GLY A 157 17.03 11.10 28.44
N VAL A 158 18.12 10.33 28.34
CA VAL A 158 19.33 10.54 29.15
C VAL A 158 20.04 11.84 28.77
N LEU A 159 20.14 12.16 27.48
CA LEU A 159 20.70 13.42 26.98
C LEU A 159 19.85 14.63 27.43
N GLY A 160 18.52 14.54 27.35
CA GLY A 160 17.59 15.57 27.84
C GLY A 160 17.72 15.78 29.36
N ALA A 161 17.82 14.70 30.13
CA ALA A 161 18.05 14.77 31.58
C ALA A 161 19.44 15.33 31.94
N ALA A 162 20.46 15.07 31.13
CA ALA A 162 21.81 15.59 31.34
C ALA A 162 21.97 17.07 30.94
N THR A 163 21.22 17.51 29.92
CA THR A 163 21.27 18.88 29.36
C THR A 163 20.19 19.81 29.93
N GLY A 164 19.20 19.27 30.65
CA GLY A 164 18.08 20.03 31.21
C GLY A 164 17.01 20.45 30.19
N SER A 165 17.08 19.97 28.94
CA SER A 165 16.10 20.29 27.90
C SER A 165 14.88 19.37 28.01
N GLN A 166 13.77 19.92 28.50
CA GLN A 166 12.49 19.23 28.64
C GLN A 166 11.82 18.96 27.28
N GLU A 167 12.18 19.74 26.24
CA GLU A 167 11.71 19.58 24.87
C GLU A 167 12.30 18.34 24.19
N LEU A 168 13.58 18.03 24.42
CA LEU A 168 14.21 16.80 23.91
C LEU A 168 13.57 15.54 24.52
N ALA A 169 13.13 15.59 25.78
CA ALA A 169 12.47 14.46 26.43
C ALA A 169 11.02 14.22 25.91
N GLN A 170 10.35 15.26 25.38
CA GLN A 170 8.96 15.17 24.91
C GLN A 170 8.82 14.65 23.45
N ALA A 171 9.90 14.59 22.68
CA ALA A 171 9.89 14.15 21.27
C ALA A 171 9.64 12.63 21.05
N VAL A 172 9.42 11.86 22.12
CA VAL A 172 9.49 10.39 22.13
C VAL A 172 8.22 9.67 21.63
N GLY A 173 7.06 10.32 21.60
CA GLY A 173 5.77 9.59 21.54
C GLY A 173 5.12 9.33 20.16
N ALA A 174 5.36 10.15 19.14
CA ALA A 174 4.43 10.20 17.99
C ALA A 174 4.93 9.54 16.68
N GLY A 175 6.21 9.15 16.58
CA GLY A 175 6.80 8.63 15.33
C GLY A 175 7.18 7.15 15.33
N ALA A 176 7.10 6.47 16.48
CA ALA A 176 7.67 5.14 16.66
C ALA A 176 6.94 4.04 15.87
N GLN A 177 5.62 4.15 15.66
CA GLN A 177 4.84 3.15 14.91
C GLN A 177 5.21 3.09 13.42
N LEU A 178 5.39 4.25 12.78
CA LEU A 178 5.75 4.33 11.35
C LEU A 178 7.21 3.89 11.11
N TYR A 179 8.11 4.14 12.07
CA TYR A 179 9.49 3.64 12.01
C TYR A 179 9.58 2.11 12.03
N LEU A 180 8.54 1.39 12.47
CA LEU A 180 8.56 -0.08 12.45
C LEU A 180 8.20 -0.69 11.08
N LEU A 181 7.66 0.11 10.14
CA LEU A 181 7.07 -0.40 8.88
C LEU A 181 7.96 -0.25 7.62
N SER A 182 9.10 0.44 7.71
CA SER A 182 10.02 0.64 6.57
C SER A 182 11.42 0.18 6.92
N TYR A 183 11.96 -0.85 6.27
CA TYR A 183 13.24 -1.44 6.64
C TYR A 183 14.45 -0.63 6.15
N SER A 184 15.61 -0.80 6.80
CA SER A 184 16.84 -0.15 6.34
C SER A 184 17.34 -0.80 5.03
N ARG A 185 18.19 -0.10 4.27
CA ARG A 185 18.78 -0.66 3.03
C ARG A 185 19.55 -1.95 3.30
N ASP A 186 20.24 -2.03 4.44
CA ASP A 186 21.00 -3.22 4.84
C ASP A 186 20.06 -4.39 5.17
N GLN A 187 18.95 -4.13 5.88
CA GLN A 187 17.93 -5.13 6.19
C GLN A 187 17.25 -5.65 4.92
N GLU A 188 16.98 -4.78 3.96
CA GLU A 188 16.43 -5.16 2.66
C GLU A 188 17.41 -6.03 1.85
N SER A 189 18.69 -5.65 1.75
CA SER A 189 19.71 -6.46 1.06
C SER A 189 19.96 -7.82 1.75
N GLU A 190 19.89 -7.86 3.08
CA GLU A 190 19.98 -9.10 3.85
C GLU A 190 18.76 -10.00 3.59
N ALA A 191 17.55 -9.43 3.60
CA ALA A 191 16.32 -10.14 3.27
C ALA A 191 16.31 -10.65 1.82
N ASP A 192 16.79 -9.87 0.85
CA ASP A 192 16.94 -10.32 -0.55
C ASP A 192 17.86 -11.55 -0.63
N THR A 193 19.01 -11.51 0.04
CA THR A 193 20.01 -12.58 0.01
C THR A 193 19.48 -13.87 0.66
N ILE A 194 18.86 -13.74 1.83
CA ILE A 194 18.27 -14.85 2.58
C ILE A 194 17.04 -15.41 1.83
N GLY A 195 16.20 -14.54 1.27
CA GLY A 195 15.03 -14.90 0.50
C GLY A 195 15.38 -15.71 -0.75
N ILE A 196 16.41 -15.29 -1.51
CA ILE A 196 16.91 -16.05 -2.67
C ILE A 196 17.38 -17.44 -2.24
N ARG A 197 18.08 -17.56 -1.10
CA ARG A 197 18.47 -18.86 -0.53
C ARG A 197 17.26 -19.73 -0.22
N TYR A 198 16.25 -19.20 0.48
CA TYR A 198 15.05 -19.95 0.84
C TYR A 198 14.23 -20.40 -0.37
N MET A 199 13.97 -19.51 -1.33
CA MET A 199 13.24 -19.89 -2.54
C MET A 199 14.01 -20.91 -3.40
N THR A 200 15.34 -20.81 -3.45
CA THR A 200 16.19 -21.79 -4.15
C THR A 200 16.10 -23.15 -3.47
N ASN A 201 16.17 -23.19 -2.14
CA ASN A 201 16.05 -24.44 -1.35
C ASN A 201 14.65 -25.06 -1.49
N ALA A 202 13.62 -24.24 -1.67
CA ALA A 202 12.26 -24.68 -1.99
C ALA A 202 12.08 -25.08 -3.46
N GLY A 203 13.15 -25.07 -4.25
CA GLY A 203 13.16 -25.48 -5.64
C GLY A 203 12.42 -24.52 -6.58
N TYR A 204 12.42 -23.21 -6.29
CA TYR A 204 12.02 -22.15 -7.24
C TYR A 204 13.22 -21.58 -7.98
N ASP A 205 13.00 -20.98 -9.15
CA ASP A 205 14.04 -20.27 -9.89
C ASP A 205 14.52 -19.03 -9.12
N PRO A 206 15.80 -18.92 -8.73
CA PRO A 206 16.32 -17.76 -8.00
C PRO A 206 16.21 -16.43 -8.76
N GLN A 207 16.10 -16.46 -10.09
CA GLN A 207 15.93 -15.25 -10.91
C GLN A 207 14.52 -14.66 -10.82
N ALA A 208 13.56 -15.34 -10.18
CA ALA A 208 12.20 -14.83 -10.10
C ALA A 208 12.05 -13.60 -9.18
N MET A 209 12.90 -13.47 -8.15
CA MET A 209 12.89 -12.25 -7.32
C MET A 209 13.29 -11.01 -8.14
N SER A 210 14.36 -11.10 -8.94
CA SER A 210 14.78 -9.99 -9.81
C SER A 210 13.76 -9.70 -10.92
N SER A 211 13.11 -10.75 -11.45
CA SER A 211 12.00 -10.63 -12.41
C SER A 211 10.83 -9.84 -11.82
N PHE A 212 10.44 -10.15 -10.58
CA PHE A 212 9.35 -9.45 -9.89
C PHE A 212 9.72 -7.99 -9.56
N LEU A 213 10.95 -7.72 -9.14
CA LEU A 213 11.40 -6.34 -8.94
C LEU A 213 11.34 -5.52 -10.24
N ALA A 214 11.68 -6.12 -11.39
CA ALA A 214 11.54 -5.49 -12.70
C ALA A 214 10.05 -5.24 -13.05
N GLN A 215 9.16 -6.15 -12.65
CA GLN A 215 7.72 -6.01 -12.82
C GLN A 215 7.14 -4.83 -12.04
N LEU A 216 7.56 -4.64 -10.79
CA LEU A 216 7.17 -3.47 -9.98
C LEU A 216 7.59 -2.15 -10.64
N ASP A 217 8.81 -2.08 -11.15
CA ASP A 217 9.34 -0.89 -11.83
C ASP A 217 8.63 -0.62 -13.17
N ARG A 218 8.15 -1.65 -13.88
CA ARG A 218 7.24 -1.45 -15.02
C ARG A 218 5.91 -0.83 -14.59
N SER A 219 5.35 -1.27 -13.46
CA SER A 219 4.11 -0.71 -12.90
C SER A 219 4.31 0.76 -12.52
N GLU A 220 5.37 1.10 -11.78
CA GLU A 220 5.64 2.49 -11.38
C GLU A 220 5.82 3.43 -12.58
N ARG A 221 6.54 2.96 -13.61
CA ARG A 221 6.73 3.74 -14.84
C ARG A 221 5.41 3.97 -15.57
N LEU A 222 4.52 2.98 -15.56
CA LEU A 222 3.17 3.12 -16.12
C LEU A 222 2.34 4.13 -15.32
N ASP A 223 2.36 4.05 -13.99
CA ASP A 223 1.63 4.98 -13.12
C ASP A 223 2.10 6.42 -13.37
N GLY A 224 3.42 6.65 -13.42
CA GLY A 224 3.99 7.96 -13.75
C GLY A 224 3.63 8.48 -15.15
N LEU A 225 3.43 7.58 -16.12
CA LEU A 225 2.94 7.95 -17.46
C LEU A 225 1.46 8.35 -17.44
N ILE A 226 0.63 7.64 -16.69
CA ILE A 226 -0.81 7.91 -16.57
C ILE A 226 -1.05 9.23 -15.83
N ASP A 227 -0.27 9.53 -14.80
CA ASP A 227 -0.42 10.73 -13.96
C ASP A 227 0.28 11.98 -14.53
N GLY A 228 0.78 11.90 -15.78
CA GLY A 228 1.42 13.02 -16.48
C GLY A 228 2.71 13.52 -15.81
N GLY A 229 3.43 12.67 -15.08
CA GLY A 229 4.68 13.02 -14.40
C GLY A 229 4.51 13.87 -13.13
N SER A 230 3.29 14.02 -12.63
CA SER A 230 3.05 14.62 -11.31
C SER A 230 3.70 13.71 -10.26
N THR A 231 4.72 14.20 -9.56
CA THR A 231 5.50 13.46 -8.53
C THR A 231 4.71 13.07 -7.27
N GLY A 232 3.38 13.08 -7.35
CA GLY A 232 2.46 12.63 -6.31
C GLY A 232 1.79 11.29 -6.59
N GLY A 233 2.20 10.58 -7.65
CA GLY A 233 1.79 9.18 -7.87
C GLY A 233 2.08 8.38 -6.61
N THR A 234 1.10 7.63 -6.14
CA THR A 234 1.25 6.83 -4.92
C THR A 234 2.35 5.81 -5.17
N VAL A 235 3.55 6.02 -4.63
CA VAL A 235 4.60 4.99 -4.59
C VAL A 235 3.92 3.68 -4.17
N PRO A 236 4.04 2.58 -4.92
CA PRO A 236 3.37 1.33 -4.58
C PRO A 236 3.59 1.03 -3.11
N GLY A 237 2.57 0.51 -2.41
CA GLY A 237 2.65 0.26 -0.97
C GLY A 237 3.92 -0.54 -0.61
N TYR A 238 4.24 -1.53 -1.45
CA TYR A 238 5.46 -2.32 -1.36
C TYR A 238 6.74 -1.47 -1.36
N LEU A 239 6.86 -0.46 -2.23
CA LEU A 239 8.09 0.32 -2.38
C LEU A 239 8.25 1.42 -1.33
N ARG A 240 7.17 1.74 -0.59
CA ARG A 240 7.24 2.56 0.62
C ARG A 240 7.84 1.79 1.80
N SER A 241 7.46 0.53 1.99
CA SER A 241 8.03 -0.34 3.03
C SER A 241 9.38 -0.95 2.63
N HIS A 242 9.57 -1.23 1.34
CA HIS A 242 10.74 -1.89 0.75
C HIS A 242 11.33 -1.03 -0.39
N PRO A 243 12.08 0.04 -0.08
CA PRO A 243 12.63 0.90 -1.12
C PRO A 243 13.49 0.11 -2.11
N ARG A 244 13.11 0.16 -3.40
CA ARG A 244 13.94 -0.40 -4.47
C ARG A 244 15.13 0.52 -4.70
N THR A 245 16.32 -0.07 -4.74
CA THR A 245 17.53 0.63 -5.18
C THR A 245 18.17 -0.14 -6.34
N ALA A 246 18.88 0.57 -7.22
CA ALA A 246 19.63 -0.08 -8.28
C ALA A 246 20.66 -1.08 -7.72
N ASP A 247 21.17 -0.82 -6.51
CA ASP A 247 22.13 -1.66 -5.81
C ASP A 247 21.50 -2.99 -5.38
N ARG A 248 20.28 -2.96 -4.81
CA ARG A 248 19.52 -4.16 -4.45
C ARG A 248 19.26 -5.05 -5.66
N VAL A 249 18.79 -4.47 -6.77
CA VAL A 249 18.52 -5.23 -8.00
C VAL A 249 19.80 -5.92 -8.50
N ARG A 250 20.94 -5.22 -8.52
CA ARG A 250 22.23 -5.81 -8.93
C ARG A 250 22.69 -6.90 -7.96
N GLN A 251 22.55 -6.68 -6.66
CA GLN A 251 22.94 -7.65 -5.64
C GLN A 251 22.08 -8.91 -5.71
N ALA A 252 20.76 -8.77 -5.76
CA ALA A 252 19.82 -9.88 -5.92
C ALA A 252 20.13 -10.68 -7.18
N ALA A 253 20.38 -10.02 -8.31
CA ALA A 253 20.79 -10.69 -9.55
C ALA A 253 22.12 -11.46 -9.41
N ALA A 254 23.11 -10.90 -8.72
CA ALA A 254 24.39 -11.55 -8.48
C ALA A 254 24.27 -12.78 -7.58
N VAL A 255 23.49 -12.70 -6.49
CA VAL A 255 23.19 -13.85 -5.61
C VAL A 255 22.41 -14.91 -6.39
N ALA A 256 21.41 -14.52 -7.16
CA ALA A 256 20.63 -15.43 -7.99
C ALA A 256 21.49 -16.10 -9.07
N ALA A 257 22.49 -15.41 -9.62
CA ALA A 257 23.42 -15.98 -10.59
C ALA A 257 24.32 -17.06 -9.97
N GLN A 258 24.73 -16.91 -8.71
CA GLN A 258 25.47 -17.95 -7.97
C GLN A 258 24.62 -19.21 -7.72
N ALA A 259 23.31 -19.03 -7.61
CA ALA A 259 22.34 -20.10 -7.47
C ALA A 259 21.78 -20.63 -8.81
N ALA A 260 22.21 -20.06 -9.95
CA ALA A 260 21.67 -20.40 -11.25
C ALA A 260 21.86 -21.90 -11.57
N GLY A 261 20.86 -22.51 -12.19
CA GLY A 261 20.87 -23.92 -12.55
C GLY A 261 20.64 -24.90 -11.40
N ARG A 262 20.59 -24.44 -10.14
CA ARG A 262 20.18 -25.28 -8.99
C ARG A 262 18.69 -25.61 -9.01
N SER A 263 17.89 -24.75 -9.64
CA SER A 263 16.44 -24.86 -9.77
C SER A 263 15.96 -23.97 -10.92
N SER A 264 14.85 -24.34 -11.56
CA SER A 264 14.26 -23.63 -12.71
C SER A 264 12.72 -23.54 -12.65
N ARG A 265 12.10 -23.94 -11.52
CA ARG A 265 10.63 -23.96 -11.41
C ARG A 265 10.09 -22.53 -11.38
N ARG A 266 9.32 -22.17 -12.41
CA ARG A 266 8.56 -20.91 -12.52
C ARG A 266 7.05 -21.11 -12.30
N ASN A 267 6.48 -22.20 -12.83
CA ASN A 267 5.06 -22.57 -12.70
C ASN A 267 4.06 -21.47 -13.14
N ARG A 268 4.30 -20.86 -14.30
CA ARG A 268 3.47 -19.76 -14.84
C ARG A 268 2.00 -20.14 -15.04
N ASP A 269 1.72 -21.22 -15.75
CA ASP A 269 0.33 -21.56 -16.09
C ASP A 269 -0.49 -21.94 -14.86
N ALA A 270 0.10 -22.69 -13.92
CA ALA A 270 -0.54 -23.01 -12.65
C ALA A 270 -0.85 -21.75 -11.84
N TYR A 271 0.04 -20.77 -11.85
CA TYR A 271 -0.20 -19.47 -11.24
C TYR A 271 -1.33 -18.70 -11.92
N PHE A 272 -1.37 -18.73 -13.25
CA PHE A 272 -2.40 -18.07 -14.03
C PHE A 272 -3.79 -18.70 -13.82
N ASP A 273 -3.89 -20.02 -13.69
CA ASP A 273 -5.15 -20.68 -13.30
C ASP A 273 -5.66 -20.22 -11.94
N MET A 274 -4.76 -19.79 -11.05
CA MET A 274 -5.11 -19.32 -9.72
C MET A 274 -5.63 -17.90 -9.67
N ILE A 275 -5.16 -17.03 -10.57
CA ILE A 275 -5.56 -15.60 -10.61
C ILE A 275 -6.60 -15.28 -11.68
N ASP A 276 -6.92 -16.23 -12.57
CA ASP A 276 -7.98 -16.05 -13.56
C ASP A 276 -9.35 -15.82 -12.88
N GLY A 277 -10.03 -14.75 -13.28
CA GLY A 277 -11.25 -14.25 -12.65
C GLY A 277 -11.03 -13.41 -11.37
N MET A 278 -9.79 -13.25 -10.88
CA MET A 278 -9.50 -12.42 -9.70
C MET A 278 -9.90 -10.97 -9.93
N VAL A 279 -10.48 -10.32 -8.91
CA VAL A 279 -10.84 -8.91 -8.97
C VAL A 279 -9.60 -8.03 -9.11
N TRP A 280 -9.61 -7.19 -10.14
CA TRP A 280 -8.62 -6.15 -10.41
C TRP A 280 -9.19 -4.77 -10.03
N GLY A 281 -8.36 -3.94 -9.40
CA GLY A 281 -8.81 -2.61 -8.94
C GLY A 281 -9.83 -2.69 -7.80
N GLU A 282 -10.62 -1.64 -7.54
CA GLU A 282 -11.48 -1.57 -6.36
C GLU A 282 -12.49 -2.73 -6.26
N SER A 283 -12.70 -3.24 -5.04
CA SER A 283 -13.60 -4.39 -4.77
C SER A 283 -15.08 -3.98 -4.71
N GLY A 284 -15.35 -2.67 -4.61
CA GLY A 284 -16.69 -2.07 -4.70
C GLY A 284 -17.18 -1.45 -3.39
N ASN A 285 -16.38 -1.53 -2.32
CA ASN A 285 -16.71 -0.91 -1.02
C ASN A 285 -16.73 0.63 -1.14
N ASN A 286 -15.81 1.17 -1.93
CA ASN A 286 -15.63 2.61 -2.12
C ASN A 286 -16.19 3.14 -3.46
N GLY A 287 -16.93 2.29 -4.19
CA GLY A 287 -17.39 2.55 -5.56
C GLY A 287 -16.36 2.15 -6.62
N PHE A 288 -16.65 2.46 -7.88
CA PHE A 288 -15.81 2.12 -9.03
C PHE A 288 -15.48 3.37 -9.82
N VAL A 289 -14.20 3.59 -10.07
CA VAL A 289 -13.72 4.61 -10.99
C VAL A 289 -13.67 4.03 -12.40
N ARG A 290 -14.26 4.74 -13.37
CA ARG A 290 -14.16 4.50 -14.82
C ARG A 290 -13.93 5.83 -15.52
N GLY A 291 -12.73 6.02 -16.06
CA GLY A 291 -12.28 7.31 -16.60
C GLY A 291 -12.39 8.40 -15.54
N THR A 292 -13.20 9.43 -15.81
CA THR A 292 -13.46 10.55 -14.89
C THR A 292 -14.71 10.35 -14.02
N THR A 293 -15.35 9.19 -14.06
CA THR A 293 -16.60 8.92 -13.34
C THR A 293 -16.35 8.02 -12.13
N LEU A 294 -16.85 8.42 -10.96
CA LEU A 294 -17.03 7.52 -9.83
C LEU A 294 -18.49 7.05 -9.79
N ALA A 295 -18.70 5.75 -9.78
CA ALA A 295 -20.02 5.14 -9.62
C ALA A 295 -20.06 4.26 -8.37
N HIS A 296 -21.09 4.41 -7.54
CA HIS A 296 -21.23 3.67 -6.30
C HIS A 296 -22.53 2.86 -6.31
N PRO A 297 -22.58 1.68 -6.96
CA PRO A 297 -23.81 0.93 -7.17
C PRO A 297 -24.50 0.54 -5.86
N ASN A 298 -23.73 0.22 -4.80
CA ASN A 298 -24.26 -0.12 -3.47
C ASN A 298 -24.93 1.06 -2.76
N LEU A 299 -24.49 2.30 -3.01
CA LEU A 299 -25.07 3.53 -2.45
C LEU A 299 -25.99 4.25 -3.44
N GLY A 300 -26.08 3.75 -4.67
CA GLY A 300 -27.02 4.22 -5.69
C GLY A 300 -26.71 5.60 -6.28
N PHE A 301 -25.46 6.05 -6.31
CA PHE A 301 -25.09 7.34 -6.91
C PHE A 301 -23.87 7.27 -7.82
N LEU A 302 -23.72 8.26 -8.69
CA LEU A 302 -22.48 8.49 -9.43
C LEU A 302 -22.20 9.99 -9.54
N TRP A 303 -20.95 10.35 -9.85
CA TRP A 303 -20.53 11.71 -10.20
C TRP A 303 -19.33 11.67 -11.15
N ARG A 304 -19.05 12.79 -11.82
CA ARG A 304 -17.99 12.92 -12.81
C ARG A 304 -17.08 14.12 -12.55
N ALA A 305 -15.78 13.87 -12.53
CA ALA A 305 -14.73 14.89 -12.46
C ALA A 305 -14.64 15.69 -13.78
N PRO A 306 -14.08 16.91 -13.75
CA PRO A 306 -13.91 17.71 -14.95
C PRO A 306 -12.95 17.06 -15.96
N ASP A 307 -13.05 17.48 -17.22
CA ASP A 307 -12.06 17.10 -18.23
C ASP A 307 -10.65 17.51 -17.79
N GLY A 308 -9.68 16.63 -18.05
CA GLY A 308 -8.29 16.81 -17.62
C GLY A 308 -8.00 16.43 -16.18
N PHE A 309 -8.99 15.92 -15.43
CA PHE A 309 -8.76 15.24 -14.15
C PHE A 309 -8.58 13.73 -14.36
N SER A 310 -7.67 13.12 -13.60
CA SER A 310 -7.67 11.68 -13.34
C SER A 310 -8.32 11.40 -11.99
N LEU A 311 -8.96 10.25 -11.83
CA LEU A 311 -9.51 9.78 -10.55
C LEU A 311 -8.78 8.50 -10.11
N GLU A 312 -8.44 8.43 -8.83
CA GLU A 312 -7.75 7.29 -8.20
C GLU A 312 -8.29 7.04 -6.79
N HIS A 313 -8.28 5.80 -6.33
CA HIS A 313 -8.58 5.50 -4.92
C HIS A 313 -7.34 5.73 -4.05
N SER A 314 -7.58 6.21 -2.83
CA SER A 314 -6.58 6.41 -1.80
C SER A 314 -7.19 6.05 -0.45
N GLY A 315 -7.10 4.76 -0.09
CA GLY A 315 -7.86 4.20 1.03
C GLY A 315 -9.36 4.30 0.77
N GLU A 316 -10.12 4.78 1.76
CA GLU A 316 -11.58 5.00 1.66
C GLU A 316 -11.98 6.24 0.83
N ARG A 317 -11.00 6.96 0.26
CA ARG A 317 -11.21 8.20 -0.49
C ARG A 317 -10.97 8.00 -1.97
N VAL A 318 -11.61 8.84 -2.77
CA VAL A 318 -11.29 9.03 -4.19
C VAL A 318 -10.64 10.40 -4.34
N ILE A 319 -9.43 10.41 -4.90
CA ILE A 319 -8.69 11.63 -5.20
C ILE A 319 -8.79 11.90 -6.69
N GLY A 320 -9.22 13.10 -7.04
CA GLY A 320 -9.18 13.64 -8.38
C GLY A 320 -8.01 14.59 -8.54
N SER A 321 -7.15 14.34 -9.51
CA SER A 321 -5.92 15.08 -9.75
C SER A 321 -6.05 15.84 -11.07
N GLY A 322 -5.99 17.17 -11.03
CA GLY A 322 -6.27 18.00 -12.21
C GLY A 322 -5.24 19.10 -12.48
N PRO A 323 -5.47 19.91 -13.52
CA PRO A 323 -4.50 20.90 -14.00
C PRO A 323 -4.16 21.95 -12.94
N GLY A 324 -2.88 22.32 -12.86
CA GLY A 324 -2.42 23.38 -11.96
C GLY A 324 -2.57 23.04 -10.49
N GLU A 325 -2.26 21.79 -10.10
CA GLU A 325 -2.28 21.30 -8.71
C GLU A 325 -3.66 21.33 -8.04
N ALA A 326 -4.73 21.40 -8.83
CA ALA A 326 -6.08 21.28 -8.30
C ALA A 326 -6.38 19.83 -7.90
N ARG A 327 -7.10 19.67 -6.78
CA ARG A 327 -7.50 18.37 -6.27
C ARG A 327 -8.99 18.33 -5.97
N ILE A 328 -9.59 17.17 -6.16
CA ILE A 328 -10.91 16.80 -5.67
C ILE A 328 -10.69 15.68 -4.68
N ILE A 329 -11.24 15.75 -3.48
CA ILE A 329 -11.24 14.62 -2.55
C ILE A 329 -12.70 14.28 -2.28
N PHE A 330 -13.04 13.04 -2.52
CA PHE A 330 -14.37 12.51 -2.30
C PHE A 330 -14.31 11.35 -1.31
N ASP A 331 -15.21 11.33 -0.33
CA ASP A 331 -15.46 10.16 0.51
C ASP A 331 -16.91 10.14 1.02
N THR A 332 -17.27 9.07 1.72
CA THR A 332 -18.54 9.00 2.45
C THR A 332 -18.29 8.91 3.95
N ALA A 333 -19.21 9.46 4.76
CA ALA A 333 -19.07 9.46 6.21
C ALA A 333 -20.43 9.34 6.90
N ALA A 334 -20.46 8.62 8.02
CA ALA A 334 -21.59 8.62 8.93
C ALA A 334 -21.53 9.85 9.86
N PRO A 335 -22.64 10.56 10.09
CA PRO A 335 -22.69 11.67 11.03
C PRO A 335 -22.79 11.14 12.47
N GLN A 336 -22.29 11.93 13.44
CA GLN A 336 -22.48 11.66 14.86
C GLN A 336 -23.93 11.91 15.28
N ARG A 337 -24.59 12.91 14.67
CA ARG A 337 -25.99 13.25 14.91
C ARG A 337 -26.74 13.35 13.58
N ARG A 338 -27.97 12.82 13.57
CA ARG A 338 -28.87 13.00 12.43
C ARG A 338 -29.27 14.47 12.34
N GLY A 339 -29.21 15.05 11.14
CA GLY A 339 -29.54 16.45 10.93
C GLY A 339 -29.48 16.86 9.46
N PRO A 340 -29.79 18.13 9.17
CA PRO A 340 -29.66 18.68 7.82
C PRO A 340 -28.19 18.82 7.42
N ALA A 341 -27.93 18.88 6.11
CA ALA A 341 -26.56 18.91 5.57
C ALA A 341 -25.75 20.11 6.08
N ILE A 342 -26.39 21.27 6.24
CA ILE A 342 -25.73 22.48 6.75
C ILE A 342 -25.25 22.32 8.20
N ALA A 343 -26.04 21.64 9.05
CA ALA A 343 -25.66 21.41 10.45
C ALA A 343 -24.54 20.37 10.55
N TYR A 344 -24.61 19.30 9.73
CA TYR A 344 -23.48 18.36 9.62
C TYR A 344 -22.19 19.08 9.22
N LEU A 345 -22.28 19.99 8.24
CA LEU A 345 -21.14 20.75 7.77
C LEU A 345 -20.57 21.67 8.87
N THR A 346 -21.40 22.44 9.57
CA THR A 346 -20.95 23.44 10.56
C THR A 346 -20.60 22.85 11.92
N ASP A 347 -21.33 21.83 12.37
CA ASP A 347 -21.27 21.39 13.77
C ASP A 347 -20.38 20.16 13.94
N GLU A 348 -20.19 19.38 12.86
CA GLU A 348 -19.42 18.14 12.90
C GLU A 348 -18.19 18.18 11.98
N TRP A 349 -18.39 18.33 10.66
CA TRP A 349 -17.32 18.12 9.69
C TRP A 349 -16.32 19.27 9.65
N ALA A 350 -16.79 20.52 9.57
CA ALA A 350 -15.95 21.72 9.50
C ALA A 350 -16.01 22.57 10.78
N ARG A 351 -16.35 21.98 11.94
CA ARG A 351 -16.57 22.68 13.22
C ARG A 351 -15.45 23.60 13.71
N ASN A 352 -14.22 23.34 13.29
CA ASN A 352 -13.04 24.11 13.66
C ASN A 352 -12.63 25.13 12.57
N ARG A 353 -13.53 25.42 11.62
CA ARG A 353 -13.29 26.34 10.50
C ARG A 353 -14.38 27.39 10.43
N THR A 354 -13.98 28.63 10.19
CA THR A 354 -14.92 29.70 9.83
C THR A 354 -15.18 29.62 8.34
N LEU A 355 -16.37 29.14 7.96
CA LEU A 355 -16.76 29.02 6.56
C LEU A 355 -17.32 30.35 6.03
N ALA A 356 -16.78 30.82 4.91
CA ALA A 356 -17.37 31.88 4.11
C ALA A 356 -18.35 31.30 3.08
N GLY A 357 -19.35 32.09 2.67
CA GLY A 357 -20.32 31.69 1.65
C GLY A 357 -21.08 30.40 2.00
N LEU A 358 -21.41 30.23 3.29
CA LEU A 358 -22.18 29.08 3.76
C LEU A 358 -23.58 29.11 3.16
N GLU A 359 -23.95 28.06 2.44
CA GLU A 359 -25.18 28.01 1.66
C GLU A 359 -25.81 26.61 1.72
N ARG A 360 -27.15 26.56 1.76
CA ARG A 360 -27.92 25.33 1.49
C ARG A 360 -28.16 25.23 0.00
N ILE A 361 -27.86 24.07 -0.59
CA ILE A 361 -28.03 23.81 -2.01
C ILE A 361 -28.82 22.52 -2.22
N ASP A 362 -29.52 22.42 -3.34
CA ASP A 362 -30.10 21.16 -3.83
C ASP A 362 -29.19 20.60 -4.92
N VAL A 363 -28.73 19.36 -4.77
CA VAL A 363 -27.91 18.69 -5.77
C VAL A 363 -28.74 17.58 -6.39
N ASN A 364 -29.47 17.90 -7.46
CA ASN A 364 -30.31 16.94 -8.19
C ASN A 364 -31.28 16.15 -7.27
N GLY A 365 -31.93 16.85 -6.33
CA GLY A 365 -32.85 16.26 -5.36
C GLY A 365 -32.21 15.77 -4.06
N PHE A 366 -30.89 15.89 -3.91
CA PHE A 366 -30.22 15.65 -2.62
C PHE A 366 -30.07 16.96 -1.84
N GLU A 367 -30.52 16.95 -0.58
CA GLU A 367 -30.26 18.03 0.37
C GLU A 367 -28.75 18.16 0.61
N ALA A 368 -28.20 19.35 0.37
CA ALA A 368 -26.77 19.57 0.49
C ALA A 368 -26.44 20.96 1.06
N ALA A 369 -25.19 21.12 1.48
CA ALA A 369 -24.66 22.40 1.92
C ALA A 369 -23.21 22.57 1.48
N THR A 370 -22.81 23.82 1.26
CA THR A 370 -21.46 24.17 0.83
C THR A 370 -20.93 25.36 1.61
N GLY A 371 -19.61 25.45 1.71
CA GLY A 371 -18.91 26.61 2.23
C GLY A 371 -17.46 26.62 1.77
N THR A 372 -16.77 27.73 1.97
CA THR A 372 -15.36 27.88 1.59
C THR A 372 -14.51 28.40 2.72
N PHE A 373 -13.23 28.03 2.72
CA PHE A 373 -12.21 28.60 3.60
C PHE A 373 -10.84 28.49 2.95
N GLN A 374 -9.83 29.15 3.51
CA GLN A 374 -8.44 29.00 3.10
C GLN A 374 -7.67 28.20 4.16
N ALA A 375 -6.76 27.35 3.72
CA ALA A 375 -5.84 26.65 4.61
C ALA A 375 -4.45 26.48 3.99
N PRO A 376 -3.38 26.48 4.82
CA PRO A 376 -2.06 26.06 4.38
C PRO A 376 -2.05 24.56 4.07
N THR A 377 -1.29 24.18 3.06
CA THR A 377 -0.96 22.79 2.70
C THR A 377 0.54 22.70 2.39
N ASP A 378 1.09 21.49 2.23
CA ASP A 378 2.50 21.29 1.86
C ASP A 378 2.86 21.96 0.53
N ALA A 379 1.89 22.13 -0.36
CA ALA A 379 2.04 22.80 -1.65
C ALA A 379 1.66 24.30 -1.59
N GLY A 380 1.58 24.88 -0.39
CA GLY A 380 1.22 26.28 -0.13
C GLY A 380 -0.25 26.48 0.25
N THR A 381 -0.69 27.74 0.36
CA THR A 381 -2.08 28.07 0.67
C THR A 381 -3.03 27.57 -0.44
N ARG A 382 -4.17 27.02 -0.04
CA ARG A 382 -5.24 26.57 -0.94
C ARG A 382 -6.56 27.24 -0.58
N ASP A 383 -7.32 27.60 -1.62
CA ASP A 383 -8.74 27.85 -1.49
C ASP A 383 -9.44 26.49 -1.45
N ILE A 384 -10.25 26.28 -0.42
CA ILE A 384 -10.95 25.02 -0.18
C ILE A 384 -12.44 25.28 -0.23
N ARG A 385 -13.15 24.53 -1.08
CA ARG A 385 -14.61 24.43 -1.05
C ARG A 385 -15.01 23.05 -0.56
N VAL A 386 -15.86 23.01 0.45
CA VAL A 386 -16.44 21.77 0.99
C VAL A 386 -17.90 21.68 0.60
N VAL A 387 -18.34 20.50 0.18
CA VAL A 387 -19.75 20.20 -0.13
C VAL A 387 -20.16 18.93 0.60
N ALA A 388 -21.18 19.02 1.44
CA ALA A 388 -21.80 17.89 2.10
C ALA A 388 -23.14 17.59 1.42
N ILE A 389 -23.30 16.38 0.90
CA ILE A 389 -24.52 15.91 0.24
C ILE A 389 -25.13 14.79 1.09
N ARG A 390 -26.38 14.96 1.50
CA ARG A 390 -27.07 13.99 2.36
C ARG A 390 -27.60 12.82 1.53
N LEU A 391 -27.01 11.64 1.68
CA LEU A 391 -27.44 10.43 0.98
C LEU A 391 -28.60 9.73 1.71
N ALA A 392 -28.51 9.70 3.04
CA ALA A 392 -29.49 9.10 3.93
C ALA A 392 -29.48 9.83 5.29
N ALA A 393 -30.32 9.38 6.22
CA ALA A 393 -30.33 9.96 7.56
C ALA A 393 -29.02 9.77 8.34
N ASP A 394 -28.23 8.76 7.98
CA ASP A 394 -27.03 8.28 8.65
C ASP A 394 -25.78 8.31 7.75
N ARG A 395 -25.83 9.00 6.61
CA ARG A 395 -24.71 9.01 5.67
C ARG A 395 -24.67 10.24 4.77
N PHE A 396 -23.48 10.79 4.64
CA PHE A 396 -23.15 11.93 3.78
C PHE A 396 -22.09 11.54 2.75
N ALA A 397 -22.22 12.06 1.54
CA ALA A 397 -21.14 12.18 0.58
C ALA A 397 -20.45 13.53 0.76
N ARG A 398 -19.13 13.55 0.67
CA ARG A 398 -18.33 14.74 0.95
C ARG A 398 -17.41 15.03 -0.21
N PHE A 399 -17.44 16.26 -0.69
CA PHE A 399 -16.43 16.79 -1.62
C PHE A 399 -15.58 17.83 -0.93
N ILE A 400 -14.27 17.73 -1.13
CA ILE A 400 -13.30 18.79 -0.85
C ILE A 400 -12.65 19.16 -2.18
N PHE A 401 -12.88 20.37 -2.63
CA PHE A 401 -12.22 20.94 -3.80
C PHE A 401 -11.08 21.83 -3.32
N LEU A 402 -9.86 21.56 -3.78
CA LEU A 402 -8.67 22.33 -3.44
C LEU A 402 -8.12 22.98 -4.71
N THR A 403 -7.97 24.30 -4.70
CA THR A 403 -7.38 25.06 -5.81
C THR A 403 -6.33 26.06 -5.31
N PRO A 404 -5.26 26.32 -6.07
CA PRO A 404 -4.43 27.49 -5.81
C PRO A 404 -5.26 28.78 -5.93
N PRO A 405 -5.12 29.77 -5.03
CA PRO A 405 -5.96 30.97 -5.02
C PRO A 405 -6.00 31.71 -6.37
N GLN A 406 -4.89 31.72 -7.10
CA GLN A 406 -4.77 32.38 -8.39
C GLN A 406 -5.57 31.69 -9.51
N ARG A 407 -5.98 30.43 -9.32
CA ARG A 407 -6.73 29.64 -10.31
C ARG A 407 -8.18 29.39 -9.92
N THR A 408 -8.55 29.64 -8.66
CA THR A 408 -9.88 29.34 -8.12
C THR A 408 -11.01 29.89 -8.99
N ALA A 409 -10.94 31.16 -9.40
CA ALA A 409 -11.98 31.79 -10.21
C ALA A 409 -12.15 31.12 -11.59
N GLN A 410 -11.03 30.73 -12.22
CA GLN A 410 -11.05 30.05 -13.52
C GLN A 410 -11.62 28.63 -13.41
N MET A 411 -11.32 27.91 -12.32
CA MET A 411 -11.71 26.51 -12.15
C MET A 411 -13.12 26.34 -11.56
N ALA A 412 -13.63 27.36 -10.87
CA ALA A 412 -14.91 27.30 -10.16
C ALA A 412 -16.08 26.76 -11.01
N PRO A 413 -16.29 27.15 -12.28
CA PRO A 413 -17.38 26.60 -13.09
C PRO A 413 -17.25 25.09 -13.34
N ALA A 414 -16.03 24.59 -13.55
CA ALA A 414 -15.78 23.17 -13.80
C ALA A 414 -16.01 22.32 -12.54
N LEU A 415 -15.55 22.80 -11.39
CA LEU A 415 -15.75 22.14 -10.10
C LEU A 415 -17.22 22.19 -9.66
N GLN A 416 -17.92 23.29 -9.96
CA GLN A 416 -19.37 23.37 -9.74
C GLN A 416 -20.12 22.32 -10.59
N ARG A 417 -19.76 22.15 -11.87
CA ARG A 417 -20.33 21.07 -12.71
C ARG A 417 -20.05 19.68 -12.14
N THR A 418 -18.93 19.47 -11.46
CA THR A 418 -18.66 18.20 -10.75
C THR A 418 -19.68 17.98 -9.64
N THR A 419 -19.92 18.97 -8.78
CA THR A 419 -20.94 18.87 -7.72
C THR A 419 -22.30 18.51 -8.31
N PHE A 420 -22.75 19.22 -9.36
CA PHE A 420 -24.06 18.99 -9.97
C PHE A 420 -24.10 17.82 -10.96
N SER A 421 -22.99 17.12 -11.18
CA SER A 421 -22.98 15.82 -11.86
C SER A 421 -23.37 14.68 -10.91
N PHE A 422 -23.33 14.93 -9.60
CA PHE A 422 -23.75 13.96 -8.58
C PHE A 422 -25.24 13.67 -8.73
N ARG A 423 -25.59 12.41 -8.96
CA ARG A 423 -26.98 12.00 -9.17
C ARG A 423 -27.24 10.55 -8.78
N PRO A 424 -28.51 10.16 -8.59
CA PRO A 424 -28.86 8.76 -8.44
C PRO A 424 -28.49 7.94 -9.69
N MET A 425 -28.14 6.69 -9.47
CA MET A 425 -27.98 5.69 -10.53
C MET A 425 -29.33 5.06 -10.87
N THR A 426 -29.54 4.79 -12.16
CA THR A 426 -30.60 3.90 -12.61
C THR A 426 -30.26 2.45 -12.29
N ARG A 427 -31.28 1.58 -12.26
CA ARG A 427 -31.06 0.14 -12.03
C ARG A 427 -30.12 -0.50 -13.06
N SER A 428 -30.23 -0.11 -14.32
CA SER A 428 -29.35 -0.57 -15.39
C SER A 428 -27.91 -0.09 -15.20
N GLU A 429 -27.71 1.15 -14.75
CA GLU A 429 -26.36 1.64 -14.40
C GLU A 429 -25.80 0.86 -13.22
N SER A 430 -26.56 0.68 -12.14
CA SER A 430 -26.08 -0.08 -10.98
C SER A 430 -25.68 -1.52 -11.32
N GLN A 431 -26.34 -2.14 -12.32
CA GLN A 431 -26.01 -3.48 -12.81
C GLN A 431 -24.82 -3.49 -13.77
N ALA A 432 -24.56 -2.39 -14.48
CA ALA A 432 -23.46 -2.27 -15.42
C ALA A 432 -22.11 -2.00 -14.72
N TYR A 433 -22.13 -1.45 -13.50
CA TYR A 433 -20.90 -1.21 -12.72
C TYR A 433 -20.56 -2.41 -11.84
N GLY A 434 -19.56 -3.18 -12.27
CA GLY A 434 -18.95 -4.26 -11.50
C GLY A 434 -17.44 -4.09 -11.29
N PRO A 435 -16.82 -4.93 -10.44
CA PRO A 435 -15.37 -4.97 -10.33
C PRO A 435 -14.75 -5.45 -11.65
N LEU A 436 -13.65 -4.83 -12.06
CA LEU A 436 -12.85 -5.38 -13.16
C LEU A 436 -12.23 -6.71 -12.73
N ARG A 437 -11.91 -7.56 -13.71
CA ARG A 437 -11.33 -8.88 -13.46
C ARG A 437 -10.13 -9.14 -14.34
N ILE A 438 -9.23 -9.97 -13.82
CA ILE A 438 -8.18 -10.59 -14.63
C ILE A 438 -8.82 -11.68 -15.47
N ASP A 439 -8.64 -11.61 -16.79
CA ASP A 439 -8.99 -12.66 -17.74
C ASP A 439 -7.69 -13.20 -18.33
N VAL A 440 -7.37 -14.46 -18.02
CA VAL A 440 -6.18 -15.12 -18.57
C VAL A 440 -6.53 -15.85 -19.85
N VAL A 441 -5.97 -15.37 -20.96
CA VAL A 441 -6.30 -15.90 -22.28
C VAL A 441 -5.07 -16.47 -22.99
N PRO A 442 -5.23 -17.54 -23.78
CA PRO A 442 -4.18 -17.99 -24.68
C PRO A 442 -4.08 -17.05 -25.88
N VAL A 443 -2.85 -16.71 -26.26
CA VAL A 443 -2.50 -15.99 -27.49
C VAL A 443 -2.82 -16.89 -28.68
N ARG A 444 -3.60 -16.39 -29.63
CA ARG A 444 -3.96 -17.11 -30.87
C ARG A 444 -3.01 -16.74 -32.00
N ARG A 445 -2.96 -17.58 -33.04
CA ARG A 445 -2.21 -17.26 -34.26
C ARG A 445 -2.74 -15.95 -34.86
N GLY A 446 -1.86 -14.97 -35.03
CA GLY A 446 -2.20 -13.64 -35.56
C GLY A 446 -2.51 -12.59 -34.48
N ASP A 447 -2.59 -12.97 -33.21
CA ASP A 447 -2.64 -11.99 -32.13
C ASP A 447 -1.34 -11.20 -32.05
N THR A 448 -1.49 -9.91 -31.74
CA THR A 448 -0.41 -8.97 -31.47
C THR A 448 -0.66 -8.31 -30.12
N VAL A 449 0.38 -7.70 -29.55
CA VAL A 449 0.23 -6.86 -28.35
C VAL A 449 -0.92 -5.85 -28.54
N THR A 450 -0.97 -5.17 -29.69
CA THR A 450 -2.00 -4.16 -29.97
C THR A 450 -3.40 -4.78 -30.10
N SER A 451 -3.55 -5.95 -30.72
CA SER A 451 -4.88 -6.57 -30.85
C SER A 451 -5.44 -7.01 -29.50
N LEU A 452 -4.59 -7.55 -28.62
CA LEU A 452 -4.99 -7.97 -27.28
C LEU A 452 -5.20 -6.79 -26.33
N ALA A 453 -4.32 -5.78 -26.37
CA ALA A 453 -4.45 -4.58 -25.57
C ALA A 453 -5.79 -3.85 -25.78
N ARG A 454 -6.32 -3.82 -27.02
CA ARG A 454 -7.63 -3.22 -27.33
C ARG A 454 -8.81 -3.87 -26.60
N ARG A 455 -8.63 -5.08 -26.05
CA ARG A 455 -9.66 -5.79 -25.26
C ARG A 455 -9.66 -5.37 -23.79
N MET A 456 -8.67 -4.59 -23.34
CA MET A 456 -8.60 -4.18 -21.96
C MET A 456 -9.64 -3.08 -21.66
N ALA A 457 -10.29 -3.19 -20.51
CA ALA A 457 -11.32 -2.28 -19.99
C ALA A 457 -10.73 -0.94 -19.48
N PHE A 458 -9.95 -0.27 -20.33
CA PHE A 458 -9.35 1.04 -20.05
C PHE A 458 -9.55 1.98 -21.22
N ASP A 459 -9.84 3.24 -20.91
CA ASP A 459 -10.06 4.31 -21.91
C ASP A 459 -8.76 4.85 -22.53
N GLY A 460 -7.59 4.49 -21.95
CA GLY A 460 -6.30 5.00 -22.40
C GLY A 460 -5.11 4.13 -21.94
N HIS A 461 -3.98 4.30 -22.63
CA HIS A 461 -2.72 3.58 -22.38
C HIS A 461 -2.85 2.05 -22.42
N GLN A 462 -3.80 1.51 -23.19
CA GLN A 462 -4.09 0.08 -23.24
C GLN A 462 -2.86 -0.77 -23.58
N VAL A 463 -2.01 -0.34 -24.52
CA VAL A 463 -0.79 -1.05 -24.90
C VAL A 463 0.22 -1.05 -23.76
N GLU A 464 0.47 0.10 -23.14
CA GLU A 464 1.38 0.21 -22.00
C GLU A 464 0.89 -0.62 -20.80
N ARG A 465 -0.42 -0.60 -20.52
CA ARG A 465 -1.06 -1.40 -19.47
C ARG A 465 -0.91 -2.90 -19.75
N PHE A 466 -1.14 -3.34 -21.00
CA PHE A 466 -0.98 -4.73 -21.39
C PHE A 466 0.47 -5.20 -21.20
N LEU A 467 1.44 -4.41 -21.67
CA LEU A 467 2.86 -4.72 -21.56
C LEU A 467 3.30 -4.80 -20.09
N ALA A 468 2.95 -3.78 -19.30
CA ALA A 468 3.27 -3.74 -17.88
C ALA A 468 2.64 -4.93 -17.16
N LEU A 469 1.34 -5.19 -17.32
CA LEU A 469 0.65 -6.29 -16.65
C LEU A 469 1.28 -7.65 -16.92
N ASN A 470 1.77 -7.88 -18.14
CA ASN A 470 2.32 -9.17 -18.58
C ASN A 470 3.85 -9.28 -18.48
N GLY A 471 4.53 -8.25 -17.98
CA GLY A 471 5.99 -8.23 -17.86
C GLY A 471 6.72 -8.21 -19.21
N LEU A 472 6.08 -7.63 -20.24
CA LEU A 472 6.59 -7.57 -21.60
C LEU A 472 7.23 -6.21 -21.90
N ASP A 473 8.28 -6.22 -22.72
CA ASP A 473 8.90 -5.01 -23.21
C ASP A 473 8.25 -4.52 -24.53
N ARG A 474 8.48 -3.26 -24.88
CA ARG A 474 7.97 -2.71 -26.14
C ARG A 474 8.55 -3.47 -27.33
N GLY A 475 7.68 -3.90 -28.24
CA GLY A 475 8.07 -4.69 -29.42
C GLY A 475 8.17 -6.20 -29.15
N ALA A 476 7.82 -6.68 -27.95
CA ALA A 476 7.73 -8.11 -27.68
C ALA A 476 6.80 -8.82 -28.69
N ALA A 477 7.27 -9.92 -29.25
CA ALA A 477 6.46 -10.82 -30.07
C ALA A 477 5.74 -11.83 -29.18
N LEU A 478 4.44 -12.01 -29.38
CA LEU A 478 3.65 -12.98 -28.65
C LEU A 478 3.70 -14.33 -29.35
N GLN A 479 3.83 -15.41 -28.58
CA GLN A 479 3.83 -16.76 -29.13
C GLN A 479 2.45 -17.40 -29.04
N ALA A 480 1.99 -18.04 -30.12
CA ALA A 480 0.70 -18.74 -30.08
C ALA A 480 0.74 -19.85 -29.01
N GLY A 481 -0.30 -19.88 -28.17
CA GLY A 481 -0.39 -20.79 -27.02
C GLY A 481 0.17 -20.21 -25.71
N GLU A 482 0.99 -19.15 -25.75
CA GLU A 482 1.38 -18.40 -24.56
C GLU A 482 0.13 -17.83 -23.89
N ARG A 483 0.07 -17.80 -22.56
CA ARG A 483 -1.02 -17.16 -21.83
C ARG A 483 -0.64 -15.76 -21.40
N VAL A 484 -1.62 -14.85 -21.47
CA VAL A 484 -1.49 -13.45 -21.06
C VAL A 484 -2.70 -13.02 -20.26
N LYS A 485 -2.49 -12.08 -19.36
CA LYS A 485 -3.51 -11.41 -18.55
C LYS A 485 -4.10 -10.24 -19.32
N LEU A 486 -5.42 -10.13 -19.30
CA LEU A 486 -6.20 -8.96 -19.70
C LEU A 486 -6.98 -8.47 -18.48
N ILE A 487 -7.35 -7.19 -18.48
CA ILE A 487 -8.31 -6.65 -17.52
C ILE A 487 -9.62 -6.40 -18.24
N VAL A 488 -10.70 -7.02 -17.79
CA VAL A 488 -12.03 -6.99 -18.42
C VAL A 488 -13.11 -6.59 -17.41
N GLU A 489 -14.29 -6.23 -17.89
CA GLU A 489 -15.48 -5.90 -17.07
C GLU A 489 -16.18 -7.14 -16.51
#